data_AF-A0A924WS53-F1
#
_entry.id   AF-A0A924WS53-F1
#
_cell.length_a   1.000
_cell.length_b   1.000
_cell.length_c   1.000
_cell.angle_alpha   90.00
_cell.angle_beta   90.00
_cell.angle_gamma   90.00
#
_symmetry.space_group_name_H-M   'P 1'
#
loop_
_entity.id
_entity.type
_entity.pdbx_description
1 polymer ?
#
loop_
_entity_poly.entity_id
_entity_poly.type
_entity_poly.pdbx_seq_one_letter_code
_entity_poly.pdbx_strand_id
1 'polypeptide(L)'
;MGFADGYSALPGVRDEMVESDGSLRPQWQTFVSMLDELGDEELTHRWDHARRLIHDNGVTHNVYGDAQGLDRPWNLDRVPLLIESDEWETVCAGLTQRARLFDRLLADLYGPANTIFQGILPAELLWANPGFLRPCHGLTPPQNRWIHLYAADLVRTPRGQYEVLSDRTQAPSGAGYSLENRIVLSRAISNVYRQCNVHRLAPFFVALRESLAALATSGNKNPRVVLLTPGPYNETYFEHSYLARYLGYALVEGNDLTVRDAHVYL
;
A
#
# COMPACT_ATOMS: atom_id res chain seq x y z
N MET A 1 30.41 18.45 -5.26
CA MET A 1 30.11 17.29 -6.10
C MET A 1 28.60 17.32 -6.28
N GLY A 2 28.09 17.16 -7.50
CA GLY A 2 26.65 17.02 -7.71
C GLY A 2 26.16 15.71 -7.09
N PHE A 3 24.89 15.69 -6.69
CA PHE A 3 24.21 14.57 -6.05
C PHE A 3 24.28 13.28 -6.88
N ALA A 4 24.21 13.40 -8.21
CA ALA A 4 24.30 12.29 -9.14
C ALA A 4 25.74 12.00 -9.63
N ASP A 5 26.75 12.73 -9.16
CA ASP A 5 28.14 12.53 -9.59
C ASP A 5 28.64 11.14 -9.19
N GLY A 6 29.19 10.40 -10.15
CA GLY A 6 29.68 9.04 -9.93
C GLY A 6 28.60 7.97 -9.88
N TYR A 7 27.33 8.34 -10.09
CA TYR A 7 26.26 7.36 -10.30
C TYR A 7 26.44 6.65 -11.64
N SER A 8 26.31 5.32 -11.63
CA SER A 8 26.29 4.50 -12.84
C SER A 8 25.11 3.54 -12.78
N ALA A 9 24.29 3.57 -13.83
CA ALA A 9 23.26 2.58 -14.04
C ALA A 9 23.87 1.17 -14.10
N LEU A 10 23.10 0.18 -13.66
CA LEU A 10 23.46 -1.22 -13.80
C LEU A 10 23.37 -1.67 -15.27
N PRO A 11 24.33 -2.47 -15.77
CA PRO A 11 24.32 -2.90 -17.15
C PRO A 11 23.14 -3.83 -17.44
N GLY A 12 22.46 -3.60 -18.56
CA GLY A 12 21.36 -4.45 -19.05
C GLY A 12 20.01 -4.23 -18.36
N VAL A 13 19.89 -3.24 -17.47
CA VAL A 13 18.65 -2.89 -16.78
C VAL A 13 18.28 -1.44 -17.11
N ARG A 14 16.97 -1.16 -17.26
CA ARG A 14 16.50 0.21 -17.40
C ARG A 14 16.62 0.91 -16.05
N ASP A 15 17.35 2.01 -16.04
CA ASP A 15 17.48 2.88 -14.88
C ASP A 15 16.34 3.90 -14.81
N GLU A 16 15.84 4.15 -13.61
CA GLU A 16 14.74 5.08 -13.37
C GLU A 16 15.19 6.55 -13.37
N MET A 17 16.47 6.82 -13.06
CA MET A 17 17.03 8.17 -12.93
C MET A 17 17.79 8.61 -14.18
N VAL A 18 18.56 7.71 -14.80
CA VAL A 18 19.39 8.02 -15.98
C VAL A 18 18.95 7.29 -17.25
N GLU A 19 19.26 7.89 -18.40
CA GLU A 19 19.16 7.27 -19.72
C GLU A 19 20.40 6.42 -20.02
N SER A 20 20.36 5.66 -21.13
CA SER A 20 21.47 4.80 -21.56
C SER A 20 22.75 5.56 -21.90
N ASP A 21 22.67 6.86 -22.17
CA ASP A 21 23.81 7.74 -22.43
C ASP A 21 24.35 8.41 -21.15
N GLY A 22 23.77 8.11 -19.99
CA GLY A 22 24.12 8.69 -18.69
C GLY A 22 23.46 10.04 -18.38
N SER A 23 22.67 10.59 -19.30
CA SER A 23 21.91 11.82 -19.05
C SER A 23 20.76 11.57 -18.06
N LEU A 24 20.40 12.58 -17.26
CA LEU A 24 19.26 12.50 -16.34
C LEU A 24 17.95 12.51 -17.13
N ARG A 25 17.05 11.60 -16.77
CA ARG A 25 15.68 11.60 -17.29
C ARG A 25 14.95 12.89 -16.89
N PRO A 26 14.05 13.43 -17.74
CA PRO A 26 13.41 14.73 -17.49
C PRO A 26 12.77 14.88 -16.12
N GLN A 27 12.06 13.85 -15.64
CA GLN A 27 11.36 13.86 -14.35
C GLN A 27 12.30 13.97 -13.14
N TRP A 28 13.58 13.59 -13.31
CA TRP A 28 14.60 13.66 -12.27
C TRP A 28 15.36 14.98 -12.25
N GLN A 29 15.34 15.76 -13.33
CA GLN A 29 16.15 16.98 -13.45
C GLN A 29 15.84 17.97 -12.32
N THR A 30 14.55 18.29 -12.12
CA THR A 30 14.14 19.21 -11.05
C THR A 30 14.51 18.67 -9.67
N PHE A 31 14.35 17.37 -9.45
CA PHE A 31 14.66 16.74 -8.17
C PHE A 31 16.17 16.82 -7.88
N VAL A 32 17.01 16.40 -8.82
CA VAL A 32 18.48 16.40 -8.67
C VAL A 32 19.01 17.81 -8.53
N SER A 33 18.58 18.77 -9.36
CA SER A 33 19.03 20.17 -9.23
C SER A 33 18.69 20.77 -7.87
N MET A 34 17.52 20.47 -7.31
CA MET A 34 17.14 20.95 -5.98
C MET A 34 17.96 20.30 -4.86
N LEU A 35 18.41 19.05 -5.04
CA LEU A 35 19.33 18.42 -4.09
C LEU A 35 20.74 19.04 -4.20
N ASP A 36 21.21 19.30 -5.41
CA ASP A 36 22.49 19.99 -5.65
C ASP A 36 22.53 21.38 -5.00
N GLU A 37 21.43 22.13 -5.08
CA GLU A 37 21.29 23.45 -4.47
C GLU A 37 21.33 23.43 -2.93
N LEU A 38 20.91 22.33 -2.29
CA LEU A 38 20.98 22.18 -0.84
C LEU A 38 22.42 21.97 -0.36
N GLY A 39 23.21 21.23 -1.13
CA GLY A 39 24.57 20.83 -0.77
C GLY A 39 24.63 19.72 0.28
N ASP A 40 25.78 19.03 0.34
CA ASP A 40 25.96 17.79 1.09
C ASP A 40 25.69 17.91 2.60
N GLU A 41 26.07 19.04 3.21
CA GLU A 41 25.90 19.26 4.65
C GLU A 41 24.43 19.37 5.06
N GLU A 42 23.66 20.20 4.33
CA GLU A 42 22.22 20.37 4.59
C GLU A 42 21.44 19.11 4.24
N LEU A 43 21.81 18.40 3.17
CA LEU A 43 21.24 17.10 2.85
C LEU A 43 21.46 16.10 3.97
N THR A 44 22.69 16.01 4.50
CA THR A 44 23.02 15.15 5.65
C THR A 44 22.17 15.49 6.86
N HIS A 45 22.05 16.78 7.20
CA HIS A 45 21.23 17.24 8.30
C HIS A 45 19.75 16.85 8.13
N ARG A 46 19.19 17.01 6.93
CA ARG A 46 17.80 16.63 6.63
C ARG A 46 17.57 15.13 6.68
N TRP A 47 18.52 14.33 6.22
CA TRP A 47 18.42 12.86 6.30
C TRP A 47 18.53 12.37 7.75
N ASP A 48 19.37 12.97 8.57
CA ASP A 48 19.43 12.66 10.00
C ASP A 48 18.16 13.09 10.73
N HIS A 49 17.54 14.20 10.33
CA HIS A 49 16.22 14.58 10.81
C HIS A 49 15.14 13.56 10.40
N ALA A 50 15.13 13.11 9.13
CA ALA A 50 14.21 12.07 8.66
C ALA A 50 14.36 10.76 9.45
N ARG A 51 15.60 10.32 9.68
CA ARG A 51 15.91 9.12 10.46
C ARG A 51 15.43 9.24 11.91
N ARG A 52 15.63 10.40 12.54
CA ARG A 52 15.08 10.68 13.89
C ARG A 52 13.56 10.61 13.89
N LEU A 53 12.88 11.20 12.90
CA LEU A 53 11.42 11.15 12.81
C LEU A 53 10.88 9.72 12.70
N ILE A 54 11.54 8.84 11.92
CA ILE A 54 11.15 7.42 11.80
C ILE A 54 11.32 6.70 13.14
N HIS A 55 12.44 6.94 13.80
CA HIS A 55 12.73 6.37 15.10
C HIS A 55 11.72 6.83 16.16
N ASP A 56 11.45 8.14 16.23
CA ASP A 56 10.53 8.73 17.21
C ASP A 56 9.06 8.33 16.97
N ASN A 57 8.68 8.07 15.71
CA ASN A 57 7.36 7.54 15.38
C ASN A 57 7.23 6.03 15.62
N GLY A 58 8.31 5.35 16.00
CA GLY A 58 8.33 3.92 16.30
C GLY A 58 8.08 3.02 15.09
N VAL A 59 8.52 3.45 13.89
CA VAL A 59 8.31 2.67 12.67
C VAL A 59 9.22 1.44 12.68
N THR A 60 8.61 0.27 12.88
CA THR A 60 9.31 -1.02 12.93
C THR A 60 8.78 -1.99 11.89
N HIS A 61 9.65 -2.92 11.47
CA HIS A 61 9.26 -4.13 10.74
C HIS A 61 9.64 -5.35 11.58
N ASN A 62 8.64 -6.04 12.12
CA ASN A 62 8.88 -7.19 12.99
C ASN A 62 9.10 -8.42 12.12
N VAL A 63 10.33 -8.91 12.01
CA VAL A 63 10.60 -10.14 11.24
C VAL A 63 10.16 -11.34 12.08
N TYR A 64 9.16 -12.09 11.60
CA TYR A 64 8.67 -13.29 12.27
C TYR A 64 9.78 -14.36 12.34
N GLY A 65 10.14 -14.80 13.55
CA GLY A 65 11.07 -15.92 13.78
C GLY A 65 12.53 -15.58 14.07
N ASP A 66 12.90 -14.30 14.25
CA ASP A 66 14.23 -13.95 14.78
C ASP A 66 14.24 -14.18 16.30
N ALA A 67 15.06 -15.12 16.77
CA ALA A 67 15.15 -15.53 18.18
C ALA A 67 15.60 -14.41 19.13
N GLN A 68 16.02 -13.27 18.60
CA GLN A 68 16.43 -12.09 19.37
C GLN A 68 15.32 -11.03 19.55
N GLY A 69 14.15 -11.17 18.90
CA GLY A 69 13.03 -10.23 19.10
C GLY A 69 13.37 -8.76 18.81
N LEU A 70 14.42 -8.51 18.03
CA LEU A 70 14.92 -7.16 17.78
C LEU A 70 14.01 -6.48 16.75
N ASP A 71 13.25 -5.50 17.21
CA ASP A 71 12.63 -4.46 16.38
C ASP A 71 13.68 -3.94 15.41
N ARG A 72 13.59 -4.31 14.12
CA ARG A 72 14.47 -3.73 13.11
C ARG A 72 13.89 -2.37 12.73
N PRO A 73 14.65 -1.27 12.93
CA PRO A 73 14.18 0.05 12.54
C PRO A 73 13.94 0.07 11.04
N TRP A 74 12.80 0.64 10.63
CA TRP A 74 12.46 0.79 9.22
C TRP A 74 13.51 1.65 8.51
N ASN A 75 14.22 1.07 7.55
CA ASN A 75 15.26 1.77 6.79
C ASN A 75 14.65 2.44 5.56
N LEU A 76 14.24 3.68 5.71
CA LEU A 76 13.72 4.48 4.60
C LEU A 76 14.85 4.93 3.68
N ASP A 77 14.77 4.54 2.40
CA ASP A 77 15.60 5.16 1.38
C ASP A 77 15.28 6.65 1.26
N ARG A 78 16.35 7.44 1.17
CA ARG A 78 16.30 8.90 1.12
C ARG A 78 15.87 9.41 -0.25
N VAL A 79 16.08 8.59 -1.28
CA VAL A 79 15.78 8.90 -2.68
C VAL A 79 14.45 8.26 -3.05
N PRO A 80 13.39 9.04 -3.27
CA PRO A 80 12.11 8.48 -3.68
C PRO A 80 12.20 7.98 -5.12
N LEU A 81 11.37 6.98 -5.45
CA LEU A 81 11.09 6.66 -6.84
C LEU A 81 10.13 7.72 -7.41
N LEU A 82 10.60 8.49 -8.40
CA LEU A 82 9.76 9.44 -9.13
C LEU A 82 9.02 8.73 -10.28
N ILE A 83 7.70 8.91 -10.32
CA ILE A 83 6.82 8.39 -11.36
C ILE A 83 6.02 9.57 -11.89
N GLU A 84 5.96 9.72 -13.20
CA GLU A 84 5.22 10.79 -13.86
C GLU A 84 3.71 10.60 -13.72
N SER A 85 2.95 11.71 -13.76
CA SER A 85 1.51 11.68 -13.48
C SER A 85 0.72 10.91 -14.53
N ASP A 86 1.01 11.11 -15.80
CA ASP A 86 0.35 10.45 -16.94
C ASP A 86 0.60 8.93 -16.95
N GLU A 87 1.82 8.55 -16.62
CA GLU A 87 2.22 7.18 -16.40
C GLU A 87 1.45 6.55 -15.23
N TRP A 88 1.41 7.23 -14.08
CA TRP A 88 0.71 6.74 -12.91
C TRP A 88 -0.81 6.65 -13.12
N GLU A 89 -1.41 7.57 -13.88
CA GLU A 89 -2.81 7.51 -14.27
C GLU A 89 -3.13 6.25 -15.09
N THR A 90 -2.24 5.89 -16.02
CA THR A 90 -2.37 4.65 -16.81
C THR A 90 -2.32 3.41 -15.92
N VAL A 91 -1.38 3.36 -14.98
CA VAL A 91 -1.29 2.28 -13.98
C VAL A 91 -2.56 2.21 -13.14
N CYS A 92 -3.04 3.35 -12.63
CA CYS A 92 -4.25 3.44 -11.82
C CYS A 92 -5.49 2.93 -12.56
N ALA A 93 -5.63 3.27 -13.84
CA ALA A 93 -6.73 2.77 -14.67
C ALA A 93 -6.69 1.24 -14.81
N GLY A 94 -5.51 0.68 -15.07
CA GLY A 94 -5.30 -0.78 -15.15
C GLY A 94 -5.60 -1.50 -13.84
N LEU A 95 -5.07 -1.01 -12.72
CA LEU A 95 -5.33 -1.59 -11.40
C LEU A 95 -6.81 -1.49 -11.00
N THR A 96 -7.48 -0.38 -11.35
CA THR A 96 -8.92 -0.22 -11.10
C THR A 96 -9.75 -1.23 -11.89
N GLN A 97 -9.39 -1.46 -13.16
CA GLN A 97 -10.04 -2.49 -13.98
C GLN A 97 -9.83 -3.88 -13.37
N ARG A 98 -8.61 -4.19 -12.94
CA ARG A 98 -8.23 -5.48 -12.36
C ARG A 98 -8.94 -5.74 -11.03
N ALA A 99 -9.03 -4.74 -10.16
CA ALA A 99 -9.78 -4.83 -8.91
C ALA A 99 -11.27 -5.15 -9.15
N ARG A 100 -11.90 -4.49 -10.15
CA ARG A 100 -13.29 -4.77 -10.55
C ARG A 100 -13.47 -6.19 -11.10
N LEU A 101 -12.48 -6.69 -11.84
CA LEU A 101 -12.50 -8.08 -12.33
C LEU A 101 -12.49 -9.06 -11.16
N PHE A 102 -11.58 -8.91 -10.19
CA PHE A 102 -11.52 -9.81 -9.04
C PHE A 102 -12.75 -9.73 -8.14
N ASP A 103 -13.29 -8.53 -7.93
CA ASP A 103 -14.52 -8.33 -7.15
C ASP A 103 -15.71 -9.06 -7.79
N ARG A 104 -15.88 -8.95 -9.11
CA ARG A 104 -16.91 -9.69 -9.86
C ARG A 104 -16.65 -11.19 -9.89
N LEU A 105 -15.39 -11.59 -10.00
CA LEU A 105 -15.01 -12.99 -10.00
C LEU A 105 -15.34 -13.64 -8.65
N LEU A 106 -15.06 -12.98 -7.52
CA LEU A 106 -15.47 -13.47 -6.21
C LEU A 106 -16.99 -13.59 -6.08
N ALA A 107 -17.74 -12.60 -6.57
CA ALA A 107 -19.20 -12.66 -6.59
C ALA A 107 -19.74 -13.84 -7.41
N ASP A 108 -19.11 -14.16 -8.54
CA ASP A 108 -19.47 -15.33 -9.34
C ASP A 108 -19.09 -16.63 -8.64
N LEU A 109 -17.84 -16.77 -8.19
CA LEU A 109 -17.31 -18.00 -7.59
C LEU A 109 -17.99 -18.39 -6.27
N TYR A 110 -18.37 -17.41 -5.44
CA TYR A 110 -19.16 -17.68 -4.22
C TYR A 110 -20.67 -17.69 -4.47
N GLY A 111 -21.13 -17.32 -5.67
CA GLY A 111 -22.54 -17.32 -6.04
C GLY A 111 -22.85 -18.32 -7.17
N PRO A 112 -23.25 -17.88 -8.36
CA PRO A 112 -23.74 -18.75 -9.44
C PRO A 112 -22.67 -19.62 -10.12
N ALA A 113 -21.39 -19.30 -9.94
CA ALA A 113 -20.24 -19.99 -10.52
C ALA A 113 -20.31 -20.15 -12.06
N ASN A 114 -20.79 -19.12 -12.77
CA ASN A 114 -20.93 -19.15 -14.23
C ASN A 114 -19.58 -19.38 -14.91
N THR A 115 -18.51 -18.78 -14.41
CA THR A 115 -17.14 -18.95 -14.95
C THR A 115 -16.69 -20.41 -14.91
N ILE A 116 -17.14 -21.18 -13.92
CA ILE A 116 -16.89 -22.62 -13.82
C ILE A 116 -17.79 -23.38 -14.79
N PHE A 117 -19.11 -23.16 -14.74
CA PHE A 117 -20.07 -23.90 -15.56
C PHE A 117 -19.95 -23.62 -17.07
N GLN A 118 -19.39 -22.46 -17.45
CA GLN A 118 -19.08 -22.11 -18.84
C GLN A 118 -17.70 -22.61 -19.28
N GLY A 119 -16.91 -23.24 -18.40
CA GLY A 119 -15.58 -23.76 -18.71
C GLY A 119 -14.50 -22.69 -18.87
N ILE A 120 -14.73 -21.45 -18.39
CA ILE A 120 -13.72 -20.39 -18.40
C ILE A 120 -12.63 -20.68 -17.36
N LEU A 121 -13.04 -21.18 -16.19
CA LEU A 121 -12.15 -21.63 -15.12
C LEU A 121 -12.39 -23.12 -14.82
N PRO A 122 -11.34 -23.93 -14.61
CA PRO A 122 -11.48 -25.30 -14.15
C PRO A 122 -12.11 -25.36 -12.75
N ALA A 123 -13.04 -26.29 -12.58
CA ALA A 123 -13.72 -26.59 -11.32
C ALA A 123 -12.74 -26.88 -10.17
N GLU A 124 -11.65 -27.58 -10.48
CA GLU A 124 -10.64 -28.01 -9.52
C GLU A 124 -9.89 -26.82 -8.92
N LEU A 125 -9.69 -25.73 -9.68
CA LEU A 125 -9.06 -24.50 -9.16
C LEU A 125 -9.87 -23.83 -8.05
N LEU A 126 -11.19 -24.05 -8.04
CA LEU A 126 -12.07 -23.50 -7.02
C LEU A 126 -12.26 -24.49 -5.86
N TRP A 127 -12.83 -25.66 -6.13
CA TRP A 127 -13.33 -26.54 -5.05
C TRP A 127 -12.27 -27.36 -4.35
N ALA A 128 -11.11 -27.58 -4.99
CA ALA A 128 -9.95 -28.20 -4.35
C ALA A 128 -9.03 -27.17 -3.65
N ASN A 129 -9.27 -25.87 -3.84
CA ASN A 129 -8.46 -24.83 -3.24
C ASN A 129 -8.73 -24.74 -1.72
N PRO A 130 -7.72 -24.89 -0.85
CA PRO A 130 -7.90 -24.80 0.60
C PRO A 130 -8.32 -23.39 1.06
N GLY A 131 -8.06 -22.36 0.26
CA GLY A 131 -8.50 -20.98 0.50
C GLY A 131 -9.97 -20.72 0.16
N PHE A 132 -10.69 -21.67 -0.46
CA PHE A 132 -12.11 -21.51 -0.74
C PHE A 132 -12.94 -21.76 0.53
N LEU A 133 -13.60 -20.70 1.01
CA LEU A 133 -14.40 -20.74 2.23
C LEU A 133 -15.82 -21.21 1.92
N ARG A 134 -16.06 -22.53 1.99
CA ARG A 134 -17.41 -23.12 1.77
C ARG A 134 -18.55 -22.41 2.52
N PRO A 135 -18.39 -21.96 3.78
CA PRO A 135 -19.44 -21.21 4.50
C PRO A 135 -19.82 -19.88 3.85
N CYS A 136 -18.98 -19.32 2.98
CA CYS A 136 -19.25 -18.07 2.28
C CYS A 136 -20.09 -18.24 1.01
N HIS A 137 -20.37 -19.48 0.60
CA HIS A 137 -21.18 -19.74 -0.59
C HIS A 137 -22.63 -19.25 -0.38
N GLY A 138 -23.15 -18.51 -1.36
CA GLY A 138 -24.49 -17.90 -1.30
C GLY A 138 -24.57 -16.64 -0.43
N LEU A 139 -23.47 -16.18 0.19
CA LEU A 139 -23.47 -14.88 0.87
C LEU A 139 -23.62 -13.75 -0.13
N THR A 140 -24.39 -12.72 0.24
CA THR A 140 -24.46 -11.46 -0.49
C THR A 140 -23.92 -10.35 0.41
N PRO A 141 -22.69 -9.87 0.19
CA PRO A 141 -22.15 -8.79 1.01
C PRO A 141 -22.91 -7.48 0.75
N PRO A 142 -22.88 -6.52 1.71
CA PRO A 142 -23.42 -5.18 1.49
C PRO A 142 -22.91 -4.58 0.18
N GLN A 143 -23.81 -3.95 -0.58
CA GLN A 143 -23.53 -3.35 -1.88
C GLN A 143 -22.97 -4.32 -2.94
N ASN A 144 -23.07 -5.65 -2.71
CA ASN A 144 -22.44 -6.69 -3.53
C ASN A 144 -20.92 -6.47 -3.74
N ARG A 145 -20.24 -5.92 -2.73
CA ARG A 145 -18.81 -5.64 -2.74
C ARG A 145 -18.07 -6.70 -1.94
N TRP A 146 -17.18 -7.44 -2.59
CA TRP A 146 -16.37 -8.50 -1.99
C TRP A 146 -14.96 -8.02 -1.65
N ILE A 147 -14.38 -7.15 -2.48
CA ILE A 147 -13.04 -6.61 -2.28
C ILE A 147 -13.14 -5.14 -1.91
N HIS A 148 -12.74 -4.80 -0.68
CA HIS A 148 -12.72 -3.42 -0.18
C HIS A 148 -11.36 -2.76 -0.36
N LEU A 149 -10.29 -3.55 -0.37
CA LEU A 149 -8.93 -3.09 -0.56
C LEU A 149 -8.21 -4.09 -1.47
N TYR A 150 -7.53 -3.56 -2.49
CA TYR A 150 -6.77 -4.33 -3.45
C TYR A 150 -5.37 -3.71 -3.57
N ALA A 151 -4.36 -4.57 -3.58
CA ALA A 151 -3.00 -4.19 -3.88
C ALA A 151 -2.40 -5.11 -4.95
N ALA A 152 -1.42 -4.60 -5.67
CA ALA A 152 -0.71 -5.32 -6.71
C ALA A 152 0.78 -5.05 -6.58
N ASP A 153 1.58 -6.09 -6.76
CA ASP A 153 3.02 -5.97 -6.89
C ASP A 153 3.34 -5.67 -8.35
N LEU A 154 3.95 -4.51 -8.59
CA LEU A 154 4.30 -4.04 -9.94
C LEU A 154 5.80 -4.12 -10.16
N VAL A 155 6.18 -4.48 -11.38
CA VAL A 155 7.54 -4.30 -11.87
C VAL A 155 7.53 -3.48 -13.15
N ARG A 156 8.57 -2.68 -13.31
CA ARG A 156 8.87 -2.05 -14.59
C ARG A 156 9.81 -2.95 -15.38
N THR A 157 9.41 -3.31 -16.58
CA THR A 157 10.24 -4.11 -17.50
C THR A 157 11.40 -3.29 -18.06
N PRO A 158 12.43 -3.92 -18.66
CA PRO A 158 13.49 -3.18 -19.37
C PRO A 158 12.97 -2.27 -20.50
N ARG A 159 11.77 -2.53 -21.02
CA ARG A 159 11.10 -1.69 -22.03
C ARG A 159 10.39 -0.48 -21.42
N GLY A 160 10.36 -0.35 -20.09
CA GLY A 160 9.66 0.70 -19.37
C GLY A 160 8.19 0.43 -19.07
N GLN A 161 7.68 -0.74 -19.44
CA GLN A 161 6.26 -1.06 -19.25
C GLN A 161 6.03 -1.63 -17.86
N TYR A 162 4.89 -1.33 -17.25
CA TYR A 162 4.48 -1.94 -16.00
C TYR A 162 3.83 -3.30 -16.23
N GLU A 163 4.23 -4.28 -15.44
CA GLU A 163 3.62 -5.60 -15.37
C GLU A 163 3.24 -5.94 -13.93
N VAL A 164 2.10 -6.60 -13.76
CA VAL A 164 1.63 -7.10 -12.46
C VAL A 164 2.28 -8.45 -12.20
N LEU A 165 3.07 -8.55 -11.13
CA LEU A 165 3.64 -9.82 -10.68
C LEU A 165 2.67 -10.61 -9.80
N SER A 166 1.95 -9.91 -8.93
CA SER A 166 1.13 -10.55 -7.90
C SER A 166 -0.02 -9.66 -7.49
N ASP A 167 -1.09 -10.28 -7.00
CA ASP A 167 -2.32 -9.64 -6.55
C ASP A 167 -2.58 -9.97 -5.08
N ARG A 168 -3.02 -8.96 -4.31
CA ARG A 168 -3.42 -9.11 -2.91
C ARG A 168 -4.86 -8.63 -2.75
N THR A 169 -5.76 -9.59 -2.54
CA THR A 169 -7.21 -9.38 -2.42
C THR A 169 -7.76 -9.68 -1.01
N GLN A 170 -6.86 -9.93 -0.04
CA GLN A 170 -7.20 -10.23 1.35
C GLN A 170 -6.98 -8.99 2.23
N ALA A 171 -5.99 -9.03 3.12
CA ALA A 171 -5.57 -7.90 3.95
C ALA A 171 -4.16 -7.44 3.51
N PRO A 172 -4.04 -6.70 2.39
CA PRO A 172 -2.74 -6.19 1.96
C PRO A 172 -2.18 -5.17 2.96
N SER A 173 -0.91 -5.33 3.30
CA SER A 173 -0.11 -4.38 4.08
C SER A 173 0.62 -3.37 3.16
N GLY A 174 1.19 -2.32 3.75
CA GLY A 174 2.05 -1.34 3.07
C GLY A 174 1.48 0.08 2.96
N ALA A 175 0.17 0.27 3.15
CA ALA A 175 -0.47 1.58 3.07
C ALA A 175 0.00 2.52 4.21
N GLY A 176 0.10 2.01 5.43
CA GLY A 176 0.60 2.75 6.58
C GLY A 176 2.07 3.12 6.43
N TYR A 177 2.91 2.18 5.96
CA TYR A 177 4.31 2.46 5.64
C TYR A 177 4.46 3.52 4.54
N SER A 178 3.67 3.42 3.47
CA SER A 178 3.67 4.41 2.38
C SER A 178 3.28 5.80 2.86
N LEU A 179 2.28 5.90 3.73
CA LEU A 179 1.85 7.15 4.35
C LEU A 179 2.91 7.73 5.27
N GLU A 180 3.53 6.91 6.10
CA GLU A 180 4.57 7.36 7.03
C GLU A 180 5.82 7.83 6.30
N ASN A 181 6.32 7.04 5.34
CA ASN A 181 7.42 7.44 4.45
C ASN A 181 7.13 8.79 3.80
N ARG A 182 5.87 8.98 3.37
CA ARG A 182 5.46 10.19 2.72
C ARG A 182 5.46 11.40 3.65
N ILE A 183 4.96 11.25 4.87
CA ILE A 183 4.95 12.31 5.88
C ILE A 183 6.39 12.67 6.27
N VAL A 184 7.24 11.69 6.54
CA VAL A 184 8.65 11.90 6.91
C VAL A 184 9.40 12.64 5.81
N LEU A 185 9.34 12.16 4.56
CA LEU A 185 10.03 12.82 3.44
C LEU A 185 9.50 14.23 3.18
N SER A 186 8.18 14.43 3.26
CA SER A 186 7.60 15.78 3.07
C SER A 186 8.06 16.80 4.12
N ARG A 187 8.44 16.35 5.31
CA ARG A 187 9.02 17.20 6.37
C ARG A 187 10.51 17.42 6.18
N ALA A 188 11.24 16.36 5.83
CA ALA A 188 12.70 16.40 5.68
C ALA A 188 13.14 17.24 4.47
N ILE A 189 12.44 17.13 3.33
CA ILE A 189 12.78 17.82 2.08
C ILE A 189 11.59 18.63 1.54
N SER A 190 10.98 19.44 2.40
CA SER A 190 9.71 20.13 2.12
C SER A 190 9.72 21.07 0.90
N ASN A 191 10.85 21.73 0.60
CA ASN A 191 11.01 22.57 -0.60
C ASN A 191 11.03 21.74 -1.88
N VAL A 192 11.82 20.66 -1.92
CA VAL A 192 11.91 19.71 -3.04
C VAL A 192 10.53 19.10 -3.29
N TYR A 193 9.88 18.62 -2.22
CA TYR A 193 8.58 17.96 -2.28
C TYR A 193 7.48 18.88 -2.86
N ARG A 194 7.54 20.18 -2.55
CA ARG A 194 6.62 21.18 -3.11
C ARG A 194 6.91 21.46 -4.59
N GLN A 195 8.17 21.59 -4.95
CA GLN A 195 8.58 21.93 -6.32
C GLN A 195 8.29 20.78 -7.30
N CYS A 196 8.42 19.52 -6.84
CA CYS A 196 8.08 18.33 -7.63
C CYS A 196 6.57 18.06 -7.73
N ASN A 197 5.68 18.93 -7.21
CA ASN A 197 4.22 18.80 -7.29
C ASN A 197 3.68 17.43 -6.86
N VAL A 198 4.28 16.82 -5.85
CA VAL A 198 4.00 15.41 -5.52
C VAL A 198 2.54 15.22 -5.04
N HIS A 199 1.86 14.22 -5.60
CA HIS A 199 0.47 13.90 -5.28
C HIS A 199 0.27 13.54 -3.82
N ARG A 200 -0.81 14.02 -3.19
CA ARG A 200 -1.13 13.72 -1.79
C ARG A 200 -1.76 12.33 -1.65
N LEU A 201 -1.41 11.61 -0.58
CA LEU A 201 -2.02 10.31 -0.24
C LEU A 201 -3.33 10.45 0.57
N ALA A 202 -3.58 11.61 1.19
CA ALA A 202 -4.76 11.83 2.03
C ALA A 202 -6.11 11.49 1.33
N PRO A 203 -6.34 11.81 0.04
CA PRO A 203 -7.59 11.46 -0.65
C PRO A 203 -7.88 9.96 -0.67
N PHE A 204 -6.85 9.10 -0.77
CA PHE A 204 -7.03 7.65 -0.72
C PHE A 204 -7.60 7.20 0.64
N PHE A 205 -7.04 7.72 1.75
CA PHE A 205 -7.51 7.36 3.08
C PHE A 205 -8.89 7.94 3.41
N VAL A 206 -9.23 9.12 2.88
CA VAL A 206 -10.60 9.66 2.97
C VAL A 206 -11.57 8.73 2.25
N ALA A 207 -11.28 8.35 1.01
CA ALA A 207 -12.13 7.42 0.25
C ALA A 207 -12.25 6.04 0.93
N LEU A 208 -11.18 5.54 1.56
CA LEU A 208 -11.21 4.30 2.34
C LEU A 208 -12.17 4.42 3.54
N ARG A 209 -12.11 5.52 4.30
CA ARG A 209 -13.01 5.75 5.44
C ARG A 209 -14.46 5.83 5.01
N GLU A 210 -14.74 6.57 3.96
CA GLU A 210 -16.08 6.71 3.39
C GLU A 210 -16.63 5.36 2.89
N SER A 211 -15.78 4.58 2.20
CA SER A 211 -16.15 3.25 1.70
C SER A 211 -16.49 2.29 2.83
N LEU A 212 -15.69 2.26 3.91
CA LEU A 212 -15.97 1.43 5.08
C LEU A 212 -17.25 1.86 5.81
N ALA A 213 -17.46 3.17 5.98
CA ALA A 213 -18.68 3.68 6.60
C ALA A 213 -19.93 3.34 5.79
N ALA A 214 -19.85 3.35 4.46
CA ALA A 214 -20.97 3.03 3.58
C ALA A 214 -21.41 1.56 3.66
N LEU A 215 -20.58 0.64 4.17
CA LEU A 215 -20.95 -0.78 4.33
C LEU A 215 -21.90 -1.03 5.50
N ALA A 216 -22.11 -0.05 6.37
CA ALA A 216 -22.99 -0.18 7.52
C ALA A 216 -24.45 -0.46 7.08
N THR A 217 -24.97 -1.60 7.49
CA THR A 217 -26.33 -2.06 7.16
C THR A 217 -27.42 -1.45 8.03
N SER A 218 -27.05 -0.84 9.17
CA SER A 218 -27.98 -0.42 10.22
C SER A 218 -28.65 0.94 9.98
N GLY A 219 -28.43 1.59 8.82
CA GLY A 219 -28.94 2.94 8.55
C GLY A 219 -28.40 4.03 9.48
N ASN A 220 -27.44 3.69 10.35
CA ASN A 220 -26.79 4.60 11.26
C ASN A 220 -25.83 5.51 10.48
N LYS A 221 -25.98 6.83 10.65
CA LYS A 221 -25.13 7.83 10.00
C LYS A 221 -23.68 7.83 10.50
N ASN A 222 -23.43 7.29 11.71
CA ASN A 222 -22.10 7.16 12.30
C ASN A 222 -21.86 5.70 12.75
N PRO A 223 -21.51 4.80 11.81
CA PRO A 223 -21.19 3.42 12.16
C PRO A 223 -19.89 3.34 12.97
N ARG A 224 -19.84 2.39 13.91
CA ARG A 224 -18.62 2.08 14.66
C ARG A 224 -17.73 1.19 13.80
N VAL A 225 -16.62 1.74 13.33
CA VAL A 225 -15.58 1.01 12.59
C VAL A 225 -14.42 0.72 13.52
N VAL A 226 -13.94 -0.52 13.51
CA VAL A 226 -12.79 -0.98 14.30
C VAL A 226 -11.78 -1.64 13.37
N LEU A 227 -10.50 -1.63 13.74
CA LEU A 227 -9.44 -2.35 13.06
C LEU A 227 -9.05 -3.55 13.92
N LEU A 228 -9.41 -4.75 13.47
CA LEU A 228 -9.07 -6.00 14.15
C LEU A 228 -7.63 -6.40 13.84
N THR A 229 -6.84 -6.66 14.88
CA THR A 229 -5.43 -7.06 14.77
C THR A 229 -5.18 -8.40 15.46
N PRO A 230 -4.27 -9.24 14.95
CA PRO A 230 -3.77 -10.43 15.66
C PRO A 230 -2.87 -10.09 16.87
N GLY A 231 -2.55 -8.82 17.10
CA GLY A 231 -1.78 -8.35 18.24
C GLY A 231 -0.30 -8.06 17.93
N PRO A 232 0.49 -7.67 18.96
CA PRO A 232 1.83 -7.08 18.82
C PRO A 232 2.89 -8.02 18.23
N TYR A 233 2.65 -9.32 18.27
CA TYR A 233 3.57 -10.32 17.72
C TYR A 233 3.49 -10.48 16.19
N ASN A 234 2.58 -9.75 15.53
CA ASN A 234 2.48 -9.75 14.07
C ASN A 234 3.49 -8.80 13.42
N GLU A 235 4.02 -9.21 12.27
CA GLU A 235 5.06 -8.48 11.53
C GLU A 235 4.65 -7.06 11.12
N THR A 236 3.35 -6.86 10.88
CA THR A 236 2.74 -5.61 10.42
C THR A 236 1.95 -4.88 11.50
N TYR A 237 2.14 -5.24 12.78
CA TYR A 237 1.42 -4.62 13.89
C TYR A 237 1.63 -3.10 13.98
N PHE A 238 2.83 -2.61 13.67
CA PHE A 238 3.10 -1.18 13.55
C PHE A 238 2.08 -0.52 12.61
N GLU A 239 1.91 -1.04 11.40
CA GLU A 239 0.98 -0.51 10.42
C GLU A 239 -0.46 -0.53 10.93
N HIS A 240 -0.88 -1.60 11.60
CA HIS A 240 -2.23 -1.70 12.17
C HIS A 240 -2.49 -0.56 13.17
N SER A 241 -1.58 -0.38 14.12
CA SER A 241 -1.68 0.67 15.14
C SER A 241 -1.60 2.08 14.55
N TYR A 242 -0.73 2.26 13.54
CA TYR A 242 -0.54 3.51 12.85
C TYR A 242 -1.79 3.91 12.06
N LEU A 243 -2.35 3.00 11.27
CA LEU A 243 -3.57 3.21 10.50
C LEU A 243 -4.78 3.41 11.41
N ALA A 244 -4.91 2.65 12.49
CA ALA A 244 -5.98 2.85 13.47
C ALA A 244 -5.95 4.27 14.04
N ARG A 245 -4.78 4.75 14.46
CA ARG A 245 -4.59 6.13 14.94
C ARG A 245 -4.88 7.17 13.84
N TYR A 246 -4.38 6.95 12.63
CA TYR A 246 -4.54 7.90 11.51
C TYR A 246 -5.99 8.02 11.03
N LEU A 247 -6.70 6.89 10.97
CA LEU A 247 -8.10 6.82 10.51
C LEU A 247 -9.10 7.15 11.63
N GLY A 248 -8.65 7.16 12.89
CA GLY A 248 -9.49 7.40 14.06
C GLY A 248 -10.36 6.19 14.42
N TYR A 249 -9.85 4.98 14.24
CA TYR A 249 -10.52 3.73 14.57
C TYR A 249 -9.95 3.10 15.84
N ALA A 250 -10.79 2.38 16.58
CA ALA A 250 -10.29 1.55 17.68
C ALA A 250 -9.51 0.37 17.11
N LEU A 251 -8.28 0.18 17.60
CA LEU A 251 -7.51 -1.04 17.36
C LEU A 251 -7.96 -2.08 18.39
N VAL A 252 -8.42 -3.24 17.93
CA VAL A 252 -9.04 -4.27 18.78
C VAL A 252 -8.46 -5.65 18.48
N GLU A 253 -8.35 -6.50 19.49
CA GLU A 253 -8.01 -7.91 19.36
C GLU A 253 -9.27 -8.78 19.45
N GLY A 254 -9.14 -10.09 19.16
CA GLY A 254 -10.28 -11.01 19.19
C GLY A 254 -11.00 -11.08 20.54
N ASN A 255 -10.26 -10.91 21.65
CA ASN A 255 -10.82 -10.95 23.00
C ASN A 255 -11.60 -9.68 23.39
N ASP A 256 -11.42 -8.59 22.64
CA ASP A 256 -12.18 -7.35 22.83
C ASP A 256 -13.59 -7.45 22.21
N LEU A 257 -13.84 -8.49 21.40
CA LEU A 257 -15.06 -8.64 20.64
C LEU A 257 -15.91 -9.81 21.16
N THR A 258 -17.22 -9.62 21.21
CA THR A 258 -18.18 -10.68 21.54
C THR A 258 -19.36 -10.69 20.59
N VAL A 259 -19.93 -11.87 20.34
CA VAL A 259 -21.07 -12.05 19.44
C VAL A 259 -22.31 -12.41 20.25
N ARG A 260 -23.38 -11.63 20.11
CA ARG A 260 -24.68 -11.89 20.73
C ARG A 260 -25.81 -11.48 19.79
N ASP A 261 -26.84 -12.31 19.66
CA ASP A 261 -28.04 -12.03 18.84
C ASP A 261 -27.70 -11.58 17.41
N ALA A 262 -26.75 -12.26 16.77
CA ALA A 262 -26.22 -11.94 15.43
C ALA A 262 -25.58 -10.54 15.27
N HIS A 263 -25.13 -9.93 16.37
CA HIS A 263 -24.39 -8.68 16.38
C HIS A 263 -23.01 -8.86 17.03
N VAL A 264 -22.02 -8.11 16.54
CA VAL A 264 -20.69 -8.00 17.15
C VAL A 264 -20.67 -6.78 18.06
N TYR A 265 -20.19 -6.97 19.29
CA TYR A 265 -20.03 -5.91 20.29
C TYR A 265 -18.55 -5.74 20.60
N LEU A 266 -18.18 -4.47 20.84
CA LEU A 266 -16.96 -4.03 21.51
C LEU A 266 -17.33 -3.57 22.91
#